data_AF-A0A838BH29-F1
#
_entry.id   AF-A0A838BH29-F1
#
_cell.length_a   1.000
_cell.length_b   1.000
_cell.length_c   1.000
_cell.angle_alpha   90.00
_cell.angle_beta   90.00
_cell.angle_gamma   90.00
#
_symmetry.space_group_name_H-M   'P 1'
#
loop_
_entity.id
_entity.type
_entity.pdbx_description
1 polymer ?
#
loop_
_entity_poly.entity_id
_entity_poly.type
_entity_poly.pdbx_seq_one_letter_code
_entity_poly.pdbx_strand_id
1 'polypeptide(L)' 'MDSRNLISGDQSRAARALLNWSRVRLAAKANLSEMTISDFENGYREPRPHN' A
#
# COMPACT_ATOMS: atom_id res chain seq x y z
N MET A 1 7.14 17.60 -8.18
CA MET A 1 6.84 16.63 -7.11
C MET A 1 7.56 15.34 -7.46
N ASP A 2 8.66 15.02 -6.78
CA ASP A 2 9.49 13.85 -7.10
C ASP A 2 8.74 12.54 -6.88
N SER A 3 8.43 11.84 -7.96
CA SER A 3 7.78 10.52 -7.98
C SER A 3 8.60 9.39 -7.33
N ARG A 4 9.77 9.71 -6.76
CA ARG A 4 10.68 8.77 -6.08
C ARG A 4 10.24 8.39 -4.65
N ASN A 5 9.25 9.07 -4.09
CA ASN A 5 8.68 8.76 -2.76
C ASN A 5 7.32 8.05 -2.80
N LEU A 6 6.77 7.78 -4.00
CA LEU A 6 5.51 7.05 -4.13
C LEU A 6 5.80 5.55 -4.17
N ILE A 7 5.54 4.87 -3.04
CA ILE A 7 5.60 3.41 -3.00
C ILE A 7 4.41 2.87 -3.82
N SER A 8 4.66 1.94 -4.74
CA SER A 8 3.59 1.25 -5.47
C SER A 8 3.02 0.11 -4.61
N GLY A 9 1.79 -0.32 -4.88
CA GLY A 9 1.15 -1.46 -4.22
C GLY A 9 2.00 -2.74 -4.25
N ASP A 10 2.71 -2.98 -5.36
CA ASP A 10 3.64 -4.10 -5.47
C ASP A 10 4.88 -3.94 -4.57
N GLN A 11 5.35 -2.71 -4.39
CA GLN A 11 6.47 -2.42 -3.49
C GLN A 11 6.05 -2.59 -2.02
N SER A 12 4.82 -2.21 -1.64
CA SER A 12 4.35 -2.53 -0.28
C SER A 12 4.15 -4.03 -0.07
N ARG A 13 3.68 -4.76 -1.09
CA ARG A 13 3.56 -6.22 -1.04
C ARG A 13 4.93 -6.88 -0.88
N ALA A 14 5.93 -6.42 -1.63
CA ALA A 14 7.31 -6.90 -1.53
C ALA A 14 7.93 -6.58 -0.16
N ALA A 15 7.79 -5.35 0.34
CA ALA A 15 8.24 -4.96 1.67
C ALA A 15 7.54 -5.78 2.77
N ARG A 16 6.24 -6.06 2.62
CA ARG A 16 5.48 -6.92 3.54
C ARG A 16 6.00 -8.36 3.55
N ALA A 17 6.34 -8.91 2.38
CA ALA A 17 6.94 -10.23 2.25
C ALA A 17 8.34 -10.27 2.89
N LEU A 18 9.18 -9.25 2.66
CA LEU A 18 10.51 -9.13 3.26
C LEU A 18 10.46 -9.04 4.80
N LEU A 19 9.49 -8.30 5.34
CA LEU A 19 9.29 -8.16 6.78
C LEU A 19 8.50 -9.32 7.39
N ASN A 20 8.00 -10.25 6.56
CA ASN A 20 7.13 -11.36 6.95
C ASN A 20 5.87 -10.89 7.73
N TRP A 21 5.33 -9.73 7.35
CA TRP A 21 4.17 -9.11 8.00
C TRP A 21 2.85 -9.56 7.38
N SER A 22 1.82 -9.71 8.22
CA SER A 22 0.43 -9.84 7.75
C SER A 22 -0.17 -8.47 7.42
N ARG A 23 -1.18 -8.45 6.54
CA ARG A 23 -1.92 -7.21 6.19
C ARG A 23 -2.52 -6.56 7.43
N VAL A 24 -3.08 -7.35 8.33
CA VAL A 24 -3.61 -6.92 9.64
C VAL A 24 -2.55 -6.21 10.49
N ARG A 25 -1.33 -6.75 10.53
CA ARG A 25 -0.23 -6.14 11.31
C ARG A 25 0.24 -4.82 10.69
N LEU A 26 0.35 -4.77 9.36
CA LEU A 26 0.69 -3.54 8.64
C LEU A 26 -0.42 -2.48 8.82
N ALA A 27 -1.68 -2.88 8.71
CA ALA A 27 -2.85 -2.05 8.94
C ALA A 27 -2.86 -1.46 10.36
N ALA A 28 -2.65 -2.29 11.39
CA ALA A 28 -2.56 -1.84 12.77
C ALA A 28 -1.39 -0.88 13.03
N LYS A 29 -0.24 -1.07 12.35
CA LYS A 29 0.92 -0.18 12.47
C LYS A 29 0.77 1.13 11.71
N ALA A 30 0.14 1.08 10.55
CA ALA A 30 -0.14 2.26 9.72
C ALA A 30 -1.41 3.01 10.17
N ASN A 31 -2.15 2.47 11.15
CA ASN A 31 -3.46 2.93 11.56
C ASN A 31 -4.46 3.04 10.39
N LEU A 32 -4.37 2.08 9.47
CA LEU A 32 -5.20 1.96 8.29
C LEU A 32 -6.09 0.72 8.40
N SER A 33 -7.16 0.66 7.62
CA SER A 33 -7.97 -0.55 7.50
C SER A 33 -7.27 -1.58 6.61
N GLU A 34 -7.46 -2.87 6.90
CA GLU A 34 -6.96 -3.95 6.04
C GLU A 34 -7.47 -3.84 4.60
N MET A 35 -8.71 -3.37 4.43
CA MET A 35 -9.31 -3.10 3.12
C MET A 35 -8.51 -2.05 2.34
N THR A 36 -8.03 -0.98 3.00
CA THR A 36 -7.17 0.04 2.38
C THR A 36 -5.82 -0.53 1.93
N ILE A 37 -5.19 -1.39 2.74
CA ILE A 37 -3.95 -2.10 2.36
C ILE A 37 -4.22 -3.04 1.18
N SER A 38 -5.35 -3.74 1.18
CA SER A 38 -5.74 -4.64 0.10
C SER A 38 -5.98 -3.86 -1.19
N ASP A 39 -6.76 -2.78 -1.16
CA ASP A 39 -7.03 -1.92 -2.33
C ASP A 39 -5.74 -1.29 -2.88
N PHE A 40 -4.82 -0.93 -1.99
CA PHE A 40 -3.50 -0.41 -2.34
C PHE A 40 -2.62 -1.47 -3.01
N GLU A 41 -2.50 -2.67 -2.43
CA GLU A 41 -1.75 -3.79 -3.01
C GLU A 41 -2.37 -4.29 -4.33
N ASN A 42 -3.68 -4.17 -4.50
CA ASN A 42 -4.40 -4.65 -5.67
C ASN A 42 -4.46 -3.62 -6.82
N GLY A 43 -3.87 -2.43 -6.62
CA GLY A 43 -3.82 -1.37 -7.64
C GLY A 43 -5.18 -0.71 -7.91
N TYR A 44 -6.17 -0.90 -7.03
CA TYR A 44 -7.55 -0.44 -7.30
C TYR A 44 -7.74 1.07 -7.14
N ARG A 45 -6.70 1.77 -6.67
CA ARG A 45 -6.61 3.23 -6.74
C ARG A 45 -5.33 3.62 -7.45
N GLU A 46 -5.32 3.51 -8.78
CA GLU A 46 -4.68 4.59 -9.54
C GLU A 46 -5.35 5.90 -9.10
N PRO A 47 -4.61 6.88 -8.58
CA PRO A 47 -5.17 8.18 -8.27
C PRO A 47 -5.67 8.77 -9.60
N ARG A 48 -6.99 8.74 -9.81
CA ARG A 48 -7.62 9.40 -10.95
C ARG A 48 -7.23 10.88 -10.88
N PRO A 49 -6.52 11.44 -11.88
CA PRO A 49 -6.32 12.87 -11.94
C PRO A 49 -7.71 13.51 -12.12
N HIS A 50 -8.07 14.36 -11.16
CA HIS A 50 -9.24 15.22 -11.28
C HIS A 50 -8.93 16.24 -12.39
N ASN A 51 -9.74 16.25 -13.45
CA ASN A 51 -9.66 17.20 -14.57
C ASN A 51 -10.50 18.43 -14.27
#